data_AF-A0AAV8ZRM6-F1
#
_entry.id   AF-A0AAV8ZRM6-F1
#
_cell.length_a   1.000
_cell.length_b   1.000
_cell.length_c   1.000
_cell.angle_alpha   90.00
_cell.angle_beta   90.00
_cell.angle_gamma   90.00
#
_symmetry.space_group_name_H-M   'P 1'
#
loop_
_entity.id
_entity.type
_entity.pdbx_description
1 polymer ?
#
loop_
_entity_poly.entity_id
_entity_poly.type
_entity_poly.pdbx_seq_one_letter_code
_entity_poly.pdbx_strand_id
1 'polypeptide(L)'
;MHSIFILELSQTYVRIFTSIGRLPQLMKYYHKCQKDILLKKWRNQLEIEQDESAIQWIHNYYNILLSNWHTQYRWFNQVFANESAPYVLIDIYTDVLTSLDPSLNECIDAALKQVSEKLPFLYDVKQTTKQFCDSLVNVIEQTIQGKLLFSKSLLMPYVLLFSHYIDKTTLEISITKQK
;
A
#
# COMPACT_ATOMS: atom_id res chain seq x y z
N MET A 1 -11.23 19.56 17.57
CA MET A 1 -12.65 19.85 17.30
C MET A 1 -13.00 19.61 15.82
N HIS A 2 -12.28 20.20 14.85
CA HIS A 2 -12.53 19.98 13.41
C HIS A 2 -12.48 18.50 12.96
N SER A 3 -11.48 17.71 13.41
CA SER A 3 -11.35 16.31 12.99
C SER A 3 -12.45 15.39 13.51
N ILE A 4 -13.09 15.73 14.63
CA ILE A 4 -14.20 14.95 15.21
C ILE A 4 -15.46 15.17 14.36
N PHE A 5 -15.73 16.41 13.98
CA PHE A 5 -16.87 16.76 13.14
C PHE A 5 -16.79 16.09 11.75
N ILE A 6 -15.59 16.02 11.15
CA ILE A 6 -15.39 15.32 9.87
C ILE A 6 -15.68 13.82 10.01
N LEU A 7 -15.31 13.20 11.14
CA LEU A 7 -15.57 11.79 11.40
C LEU A 7 -17.09 11.51 11.55
N GLU A 8 -17.78 12.29 12.39
CA GLU A 8 -19.23 12.15 12.61
C GLU A 8 -20.04 12.36 11.34
N LEU A 9 -19.62 13.34 10.53
CA LEU A 9 -20.24 13.60 9.23
C LEU A 9 -20.01 12.43 8.26
N SER A 10 -18.81 11.87 8.23
CA SER A 10 -18.49 10.69 7.42
C SER A 10 -19.34 9.48 7.81
N GLN A 11 -19.45 9.19 9.11
CA GLN A 11 -20.32 8.13 9.63
C GLN A 11 -21.79 8.36 9.27
N THR A 12 -22.25 9.61 9.29
CA THR A 12 -23.61 9.97 8.91
C THR A 12 -23.87 9.70 7.43
N TYR A 13 -22.94 10.08 6.55
CA TYR A 13 -23.04 9.74 5.13
C TYR A 13 -23.02 8.23 4.87
N VAL A 14 -22.15 7.46 5.56
CA VAL A 14 -22.16 6.00 5.43
C VAL A 14 -23.52 5.42 5.83
N ARG A 15 -24.13 5.89 6.92
CA ARG A 15 -25.47 5.45 7.34
C ARG A 15 -26.53 5.76 6.28
N ILE A 16 -26.51 6.95 5.70
CA ILE A 16 -27.44 7.34 4.62
C ILE A 16 -27.23 6.45 3.38
N PHE A 17 -26.00 6.30 2.90
CA PHE A 17 -25.72 5.48 1.72
C PHE A 17 -26.06 4.00 1.96
N THR A 18 -25.89 3.51 3.19
CA THR A 18 -26.31 2.16 3.57
C THR A 18 -27.83 2.03 3.53
N SER A 19 -28.58 2.99 4.08
CA SER A 19 -30.05 2.92 4.12
C SER A 19 -30.71 2.98 2.74
N ILE A 20 -30.07 3.64 1.76
CA ILE A 20 -30.55 3.70 0.37
C ILE A 20 -29.93 2.61 -0.54
N GLY A 21 -29.20 1.64 0.03
CA GLY A 21 -28.60 0.53 -0.73
C GLY A 21 -27.47 0.94 -1.68
N ARG A 22 -26.79 2.06 -1.40
CA ARG A 22 -25.70 2.63 -2.22
C ARG A 22 -24.31 2.54 -1.59
N LEU A 23 -24.15 1.74 -0.53
CA LEU A 23 -22.86 1.53 0.13
C LEU A 23 -21.74 1.06 -0.84
N PRO A 24 -21.99 0.11 -1.78
CA PRO A 24 -20.95 -0.31 -2.72
C PRO A 24 -20.42 0.82 -3.61
N GLN A 25 -21.27 1.79 -4.00
CA GLN A 25 -20.85 2.95 -4.79
C GLN A 25 -19.99 3.91 -3.96
N LEU A 26 -20.34 4.12 -2.69
CA LEU A 26 -19.53 4.92 -1.77
C LEU A 26 -18.16 4.28 -1.54
N MET A 27 -18.11 2.96 -1.39
CA MET A 27 -16.87 2.20 -1.26
C MET A 27 -15.98 2.30 -2.51
N LYS A 28 -16.55 2.18 -3.71
CA LYS A 28 -15.83 2.43 -4.96
C LYS A 28 -15.28 3.85 -5.04
N TYR A 29 -16.05 4.83 -4.57
CA TYR A 29 -15.61 6.22 -4.52
C TYR A 29 -14.46 6.43 -3.54
N TYR A 30 -14.54 5.83 -2.34
CA TYR A 30 -13.44 5.83 -1.36
C TYR A 30 -12.16 5.23 -1.97
N HIS A 31 -12.28 4.05 -2.59
CA HIS A 31 -11.17 3.38 -3.27
C HIS A 31 -10.50 4.29 -4.30
N LYS A 32 -11.30 4.90 -5.20
CA LYS A 32 -10.82 5.85 -6.20
C LYS A 32 -10.09 7.04 -5.57
N CYS A 33 -10.67 7.68 -4.56
CA CYS A 33 -10.05 8.82 -3.89
C CYS A 33 -8.69 8.46 -3.26
N GLN A 34 -8.62 7.32 -2.56
CA GLN A 34 -7.37 6.89 -1.94
C GLN A 34 -6.30 6.58 -2.99
N LYS A 35 -6.67 5.90 -4.07
CA LYS A 35 -5.78 5.65 -5.20
C LYS A 35 -5.24 6.95 -5.78
N ASP A 36 -6.11 7.90 -6.10
CA ASP A 36 -5.73 9.19 -6.69
C ASP A 36 -4.78 9.99 -5.76
N ILE A 37 -5.04 9.98 -4.45
CA ILE A 37 -4.17 10.62 -3.45
C ILE A 37 -2.77 10.00 -3.46
N LEU A 38 -2.68 8.66 -3.46
CA LEU A 38 -1.40 7.94 -3.39
C LEU A 38 -0.60 8.04 -4.69
N LEU A 39 -1.26 8.02 -5.84
CA LEU A 39 -0.64 8.26 -7.15
C LEU A 39 -0.15 9.71 -7.29
N LYS A 40 -0.90 10.67 -6.74
CA LYS A 40 -0.46 12.07 -6.72
C LYS A 40 0.77 12.25 -5.83
N LYS A 41 0.81 11.63 -4.65
CA LYS A 41 1.98 11.66 -3.78
C LYS A 41 3.22 11.11 -4.48
N TRP A 42 3.08 10.01 -5.21
CA TRP A 42 4.15 9.44 -6.03
C TRP A 42 4.73 10.45 -7.01
N ARG A 43 3.89 11.03 -7.88
CA ARG A 43 4.33 12.01 -8.89
C ARG A 43 4.98 13.23 -8.26
N ASN A 44 4.32 13.81 -7.24
CA ASN A 44 4.85 14.97 -6.54
C ASN A 44 6.22 14.70 -5.92
N GLN A 45 6.44 13.49 -5.38
CA GLN A 45 7.72 13.13 -4.77
C GLN A 45 8.84 13.09 -5.81
N LEU A 46 8.57 12.48 -6.99
CA LEU A 46 9.53 12.46 -8.09
C LEU A 46 9.87 13.87 -8.62
N GLU A 47 8.92 14.81 -8.56
CA GLU A 47 9.14 16.21 -8.96
C GLU A 47 9.97 17.01 -7.96
N ILE A 48 9.82 16.74 -6.65
CA ILE A 48 10.44 17.50 -5.56
C ILE A 48 11.83 16.95 -5.20
N GLU A 49 11.99 15.63 -5.19
CA GLU A 49 13.20 14.93 -4.73
C GLU A 49 14.16 14.62 -5.90
N GLN A 50 14.33 15.54 -6.85
CA GLN A 50 15.15 15.30 -8.06
C GLN A 50 16.64 15.08 -7.76
N ASP A 51 17.13 15.61 -6.64
CA ASP A 51 18.52 15.47 -6.19
C ASP A 51 18.73 14.20 -5.34
N GLU A 52 17.67 13.47 -4.98
CA GLU A 52 17.77 12.25 -4.17
C GLU A 52 18.09 11.02 -5.02
N SER A 53 18.82 10.07 -4.41
CA SER A 53 19.14 8.81 -5.06
C SER A 53 17.89 7.97 -5.32
N ALA A 54 17.97 7.06 -6.29
CA ALA A 54 16.81 6.26 -6.63
C ALA A 54 16.29 5.33 -5.54
N ILE A 55 17.20 4.84 -4.71
CA ILE A 55 16.85 4.05 -3.53
C ILE A 55 16.05 4.88 -2.53
N GLN A 56 16.38 6.16 -2.38
CA GLN A 56 15.75 7.02 -1.41
C GLN A 56 14.30 7.31 -1.78
N TRP A 57 13.99 7.64 -3.04
CA TRP A 57 12.60 7.87 -3.43
C TRP A 57 11.72 6.62 -3.31
N ILE A 58 12.25 5.44 -3.64
CA ILE A 58 11.57 4.16 -3.44
C ILE A 58 11.23 3.97 -1.96
N HIS A 59 12.23 4.15 -1.09
CA HIS A 59 12.08 3.97 0.35
C HIS A 59 11.09 4.98 0.95
N ASN A 60 11.20 6.26 0.58
CA ASN A 60 10.29 7.32 1.03
C ASN A 60 8.84 6.99 0.65
N TYR A 61 8.60 6.53 -0.58
CA TYR A 61 7.25 6.18 -1.03
C TYR A 61 6.68 4.97 -0.28
N TYR A 62 7.50 3.95 -0.02
CA TYR A 62 7.12 2.82 0.82
C TYR A 62 6.74 3.24 2.25
N ASN A 63 7.48 4.19 2.84
CA ASN A 63 7.14 4.76 4.15
C ASN A 63 5.81 5.53 4.12
N ILE A 64 5.51 6.25 3.02
CA ILE A 64 4.21 6.90 2.82
C ILE A 64 3.07 5.87 2.81
N LEU A 65 3.24 4.73 2.13
CA LEU A 65 2.23 3.67 2.08
C LEU A 65 2.00 3.04 3.46
N LEU A 66 3.06 2.76 4.23
CA LEU A 66 2.96 2.23 5.59
C LEU A 66 2.28 3.21 6.54
N SER A 67 2.67 4.49 6.51
CA SER A 67 2.04 5.54 7.32
C SER A 67 0.55 5.72 6.96
N ASN A 68 0.25 5.68 5.65
CA ASN A 68 -1.12 5.72 5.17
C ASN A 68 -1.93 4.53 5.68
N TRP A 69 -1.33 3.33 5.78
CA TRP A 69 -2.04 2.15 6.26
C TRP A 69 -2.55 2.36 7.67
N HIS A 70 -1.66 2.76 8.59
CA HIS A 70 -2.06 2.98 9.99
C HIS A 70 -3.16 4.03 10.13
N THR A 71 -3.06 5.11 9.35
CA THR A 71 -4.04 6.20 9.37
C THR A 71 -5.39 5.74 8.81
N GLN A 72 -5.38 5.15 7.62
CA GLN A 72 -6.60 4.74 6.92
C GLN A 72 -7.25 3.54 7.59
N TYR A 73 -6.49 2.58 8.12
CA TYR A 73 -7.04 1.45 8.87
C TYR A 73 -7.88 1.92 10.05
N ARG A 74 -7.35 2.86 10.86
CA ARG A 74 -8.08 3.42 12.00
C ARG A 74 -9.32 4.18 11.57
N TRP A 75 -9.19 5.07 10.59
CA TRP A 75 -10.31 5.88 10.10
C TRP A 75 -11.40 5.01 9.47
N PHE A 76 -11.01 4.06 8.64
CA PHE A 76 -11.92 3.16 7.93
C PHE A 76 -12.77 2.35 8.91
N ASN A 77 -12.15 1.73 9.92
CA ASN A 77 -12.90 0.97 10.93
C ASN A 77 -13.87 1.84 11.75
N GLN A 78 -13.61 3.15 11.89
CA GLN A 78 -14.54 4.07 12.55
C GLN A 78 -15.70 4.48 11.64
N VAL A 79 -15.52 4.47 10.32
CA VAL A 79 -16.49 4.98 9.34
C VAL A 79 -17.32 3.86 8.71
N PHE A 80 -16.69 2.72 8.40
CA PHE A 80 -17.27 1.55 7.76
C PHE A 80 -17.22 0.32 8.69
N ALA A 81 -17.88 0.41 9.84
CA ALA A 81 -17.76 -0.60 10.92
C ALA A 81 -18.14 -2.04 10.53
N ASN A 82 -18.89 -2.23 9.44
CA ASN A 82 -19.32 -3.55 8.95
C ASN A 82 -18.46 -4.10 7.81
N GLU A 83 -17.48 -3.32 7.34
CA GLU A 83 -16.60 -3.69 6.22
C GLU A 83 -15.20 -4.04 6.74
N SER A 84 -14.47 -4.86 5.98
CA SER A 84 -13.14 -5.29 6.39
C SER A 84 -12.06 -4.37 5.85
N ALA A 85 -11.55 -3.47 6.70
CA ALA A 85 -10.50 -2.51 6.34
C ALA A 85 -9.27 -3.15 5.67
N PRO A 86 -8.71 -4.27 6.17
CA PRO A 86 -7.52 -4.87 5.55
C PRO A 86 -7.72 -5.23 4.08
N TYR A 87 -8.86 -5.82 3.70
CA TYR A 87 -9.13 -6.19 2.31
C TYR A 87 -9.20 -4.98 1.39
N VAL A 88 -9.92 -3.95 1.83
CA VAL A 88 -10.13 -2.74 1.04
C VAL A 88 -8.81 -2.01 0.84
N LEU A 89 -8.00 -1.86 1.90
CA LEU A 89 -6.69 -1.21 1.79
C LEU A 89 -5.71 -2.02 0.95
N ILE A 90 -5.80 -3.35 1.02
CA ILE A 90 -4.99 -4.25 0.20
C ILE A 90 -5.30 -4.11 -1.28
N ASP A 91 -6.58 -4.07 -1.62
CA ASP A 91 -7.04 -3.84 -2.98
C ASP A 91 -6.53 -2.47 -3.48
N ILE A 92 -6.70 -1.41 -2.67
CA ILE A 92 -6.22 -0.06 -3.02
C ILE A 92 -4.72 -0.05 -3.31
N TYR A 93 -3.86 -0.63 -2.47
CA TYR A 93 -2.42 -0.48 -2.74
C TYR A 93 -1.96 -1.40 -3.88
N THR A 94 -2.61 -2.54 -4.07
CA THR A 94 -2.40 -3.36 -5.28
C THR A 94 -2.69 -2.51 -6.53
N ASP A 95 -3.82 -1.81 -6.52
CA ASP A 95 -4.24 -0.92 -7.59
C ASP A 95 -3.32 0.29 -7.76
N VAL A 96 -2.80 0.86 -6.68
CA VAL A 96 -1.85 1.98 -6.72
C VAL A 96 -0.52 1.53 -7.31
N LEU A 97 0.06 0.45 -6.79
CA LEU A 97 1.38 -0.05 -7.21
C LEU A 97 1.38 -0.52 -8.67
N THR A 98 0.27 -1.09 -9.15
CA THR A 98 0.09 -1.45 -10.57
C THR A 98 -0.16 -0.26 -11.49
N SER A 99 -0.64 0.87 -10.95
CA SER A 99 -1.02 2.06 -11.72
C SER A 99 -0.05 3.23 -11.54
N LEU A 100 1.13 2.99 -10.97
CA LEU A 100 2.18 4.00 -10.86
C LEU A 100 2.58 4.49 -12.25
N ASP A 101 2.71 5.81 -12.37
CA ASP A 101 3.04 6.50 -13.62
C ASP A 101 3.91 7.73 -13.30
N PRO A 102 5.23 7.69 -13.60
CA PRO A 102 5.95 6.54 -14.18
C PRO A 102 5.93 5.33 -13.24
N SER A 103 5.96 4.12 -13.81
CA SER A 103 5.99 2.88 -13.04
C SER A 103 7.31 2.71 -12.28
N LEU A 104 7.29 1.90 -11.22
CA LEU A 104 8.50 1.60 -10.44
C LEU A 104 9.62 1.02 -11.33
N ASN A 105 9.27 0.14 -12.28
CA ASN A 105 10.22 -0.42 -13.25
C ASN A 105 10.85 0.66 -14.14
N GLU A 106 10.04 1.58 -14.68
CA GLU A 106 10.55 2.67 -15.52
C GLU A 106 11.51 3.57 -14.75
N CYS A 107 11.21 3.87 -13.49
CA CYS A 107 12.11 4.66 -12.65
C CYS A 107 13.41 3.92 -12.31
N ILE A 108 13.33 2.61 -12.03
CA ILE A 108 14.53 1.76 -11.81
C ILE A 108 15.37 1.68 -13.08
N ASP A 109 14.76 1.50 -14.25
CA ASP A 109 15.45 1.45 -15.54
C ASP A 109 16.12 2.78 -15.88
N ALA A 110 15.48 3.90 -15.56
CA ALA A 110 16.07 5.23 -15.70
C ALA A 110 17.28 5.40 -14.78
N ALA A 111 17.19 4.98 -13.51
CA ALA A 111 18.29 5.04 -12.56
C ALA A 111 19.46 4.12 -12.94
N LEU A 112 19.17 2.92 -13.45
CA LEU A 112 20.17 1.94 -13.92
C LEU A 112 21.06 2.47 -15.05
N LYS A 113 20.55 3.41 -15.85
CA LYS A 113 21.33 4.07 -16.91
C LYS A 113 22.31 5.11 -16.36
N GLN A 114 22.07 5.64 -15.17
CA GLN A 114 22.85 6.71 -14.56
C GLN A 114 23.92 6.18 -13.59
N VAL A 115 23.69 5.03 -12.95
CA VAL A 115 24.63 4.43 -12.00
C VAL A 115 25.76 3.68 -12.71
N SER A 116 26.98 3.80 -12.19
CA SER A 116 28.16 3.05 -12.64
C SER A 116 28.09 1.57 -12.21
N GLU A 117 27.73 1.34 -10.95
CA GLU A 117 27.66 0.01 -10.34
C GLU A 117 26.22 -0.52 -10.29
N LYS A 118 25.80 -1.18 -11.37
CA LYS A 118 24.42 -1.65 -11.55
C LYS A 118 23.99 -2.75 -10.59
N LEU A 119 24.89 -3.70 -10.29
CA LEU A 119 24.57 -4.84 -9.43
C LEU A 119 24.33 -4.43 -7.97
N PRO A 120 25.18 -3.60 -7.32
CA PRO A 120 24.89 -3.04 -6.00
C PRO A 120 23.57 -2.27 -5.95
N PHE A 121 23.30 -1.43 -6.95
CA PHE A 121 22.03 -0.69 -7.03
C PHE A 121 20.82 -1.63 -7.06
N LEU A 122 20.82 -2.66 -7.92
CA LEU A 122 19.73 -3.64 -7.98
C LEU A 122 19.58 -4.42 -6.67
N TYR A 123 20.69 -4.72 -6.00
CA TYR A 123 20.66 -5.36 -4.70
C TYR A 123 19.97 -4.46 -3.66
N ASP A 124 20.29 -3.17 -3.63
CA ASP A 124 19.67 -2.21 -2.71
C ASP A 124 18.18 -2.05 -2.99
N VAL A 125 17.76 -1.92 -4.27
CA VAL A 125 16.34 -1.89 -4.66
C VAL A 125 15.61 -3.13 -4.11
N LYS A 126 16.23 -4.30 -4.27
CA LYS A 126 15.69 -5.57 -3.76
C LYS A 126 15.59 -5.58 -2.24
N GLN A 127 16.62 -5.12 -1.52
CA GLN A 127 16.61 -5.08 -0.05
C GLN A 127 15.54 -4.10 0.47
N THR A 128 15.48 -2.89 -0.07
CA THR A 128 14.47 -1.88 0.29
C THR A 128 13.05 -2.40 0.05
N THR A 129 12.81 -3.04 -1.11
CA THR A 129 11.51 -3.62 -1.44
C THR A 129 11.15 -4.79 -0.52
N LYS A 130 12.13 -5.63 -0.17
CA LYS A 130 11.93 -6.71 0.80
C LYS A 130 11.55 -6.17 2.19
N GLN A 131 12.29 -5.18 2.69
CA GLN A 131 12.02 -4.55 4.00
C GLN A 131 10.61 -3.95 4.05
N PHE A 132 10.17 -3.29 2.98
CA PHE A 132 8.80 -2.80 2.87
C PHE A 132 7.78 -3.94 2.92
N CYS A 133 7.99 -5.01 2.16
CA CYS A 133 7.08 -6.17 2.16
C CYS A 133 6.97 -6.80 3.55
N ASP A 134 8.11 -7.07 4.20
CA ASP A 134 8.14 -7.65 5.55
C ASP A 134 7.42 -6.74 6.57
N SER A 135 7.61 -5.42 6.47
CA SER A 135 6.93 -4.43 7.32
C SER A 135 5.43 -4.41 7.07
N LEU A 136 5.00 -4.42 5.81
CA LEU A 136 3.59 -4.42 5.44
C LEU A 136 2.88 -5.69 5.90
N VAL A 137 3.50 -6.87 5.72
CA VAL A 137 2.98 -8.15 6.22
C VAL A 137 2.78 -8.10 7.74
N ASN A 138 3.80 -7.64 8.48
CA ASN A 138 3.72 -7.51 9.93
C ASN A 138 2.57 -6.58 10.34
N VAL A 139 2.45 -5.42 9.69
CA VAL A 139 1.37 -4.47 9.96
C VAL A 139 -0.01 -5.08 9.67
N ILE A 140 -0.16 -5.84 8.59
CA ILE A 140 -1.40 -6.56 8.26
C ILE A 140 -1.71 -7.62 9.33
N GLU A 141 -0.74 -8.44 9.72
CA GLU A 141 -0.91 -9.49 10.73
C GLU A 141 -1.38 -8.91 12.08
N GLN A 142 -0.78 -7.79 12.50
CA GLN A 142 -1.17 -7.07 13.71
C GLN A 142 -2.62 -6.56 13.63
N THR A 143 -3.07 -6.13 12.45
CA THR A 143 -4.45 -5.65 12.28
C THR A 143 -5.49 -6.77 12.24
N ILE A 144 -5.11 -8.00 11.88
CA ILE A 144 -6.04 -9.13 11.69
C ILE A 144 -6.23 -9.98 12.96
N GLN A 145 -5.44 -9.76 14.04
CA GLN A 145 -5.56 -10.44 15.34
C GLN A 145 -5.74 -11.98 15.24
N GLY A 146 -4.84 -12.67 14.54
CA GLY A 146 -4.77 -14.15 14.59
C GLY A 146 -5.74 -14.92 13.69
N LYS A 147 -6.46 -14.28 12.77
CA LYS A 147 -7.21 -14.95 11.68
C LYS A 147 -6.24 -15.45 10.57
N LEU A 148 -5.44 -16.46 10.93
CA LEU A 148 -4.26 -16.97 10.22
C LEU A 148 -4.54 -17.55 8.81
N LEU A 149 -5.77 -17.98 8.53
CA LEU A 149 -6.17 -18.50 7.22
C LEU A 149 -6.32 -17.41 6.15
N PHE A 150 -6.45 -16.14 6.56
CA PHE A 150 -6.77 -15.03 5.68
C PHE A 150 -5.53 -14.28 5.15
N SER A 151 -4.37 -14.41 5.81
CA SER A 151 -3.15 -13.70 5.40
C SER A 151 -2.61 -14.17 4.04
N LYS A 152 -2.66 -15.49 3.75
CA LYS A 152 -2.12 -16.07 2.51
C LYS A 152 -2.82 -15.57 1.24
N SER A 153 -4.16 -15.52 1.21
CA SER A 153 -4.89 -15.11 0.00
C SER A 153 -4.89 -13.59 -0.21
N LEU A 154 -4.96 -12.81 0.87
CA LEU A 154 -4.87 -11.34 0.82
C LEU A 154 -3.52 -10.85 0.33
N LEU A 155 -2.43 -11.53 0.72
CA LEU A 155 -1.08 -11.13 0.34
C LEU A 155 -0.71 -11.57 -1.08
N MET A 156 -1.46 -12.49 -1.70
CA MET A 156 -1.11 -13.07 -3.00
C MET A 156 -1.00 -12.04 -4.14
N PRO A 157 -1.89 -11.05 -4.28
CA PRO A 157 -1.73 -9.99 -5.28
C PRO A 157 -0.44 -9.17 -5.07
N TYR A 158 -0.03 -8.94 -3.82
CA TYR A 158 1.24 -8.27 -3.50
C TYR A 158 2.47 -9.13 -3.75
N VAL A 159 2.40 -10.42 -3.41
CA VAL A 159 3.47 -11.38 -3.70
C VAL A 159 3.74 -11.43 -5.20
N LEU A 160 2.69 -11.38 -6.04
CA LEU A 160 2.83 -11.31 -7.48
C LEU A 160 3.46 -9.99 -7.94
N LEU A 161 3.02 -8.84 -7.41
CA LEU A 161 3.55 -7.52 -7.73
C LEU A 161 5.06 -7.40 -7.49
N PHE A 162 5.55 -7.99 -6.40
CA PHE A 162 6.95 -7.92 -6.02
C PHE A 162 7.75 -9.19 -6.34
N SER A 163 7.14 -10.19 -6.99
CA SER A 163 7.80 -11.46 -7.33
C SER A 163 8.98 -11.31 -8.29
N HIS A 164 9.07 -10.19 -9.02
CA HIS A 164 10.21 -9.84 -9.86
C HIS A 164 11.41 -9.33 -9.04
N TYR A 165 11.19 -8.82 -7.83
CA TYR A 165 12.22 -8.24 -6.97
C TYR A 165 12.58 -9.16 -5.80
N ILE A 166 11.66 -10.02 -5.37
CA ILE A 166 11.85 -10.91 -4.23
C ILE A 166 11.77 -12.36 -4.72
N ASP A 167 12.72 -13.18 -4.27
CA ASP A 167 12.68 -14.62 -4.51
C ASP A 167 11.36 -15.17 -3.96
N LYS A 168 10.53 -15.80 -4.82
CA LYS A 168 9.20 -16.34 -4.45
C LYS A 168 9.27 -17.19 -3.19
N THR A 169 10.38 -17.92 -3.02
CA THR A 169 10.68 -18.76 -1.87
C THR A 169 10.77 -17.96 -0.56
N THR A 170 11.27 -16.73 -0.58
CA THR A 170 11.40 -15.89 0.63
C THR A 170 10.04 -15.39 1.13
N LEU A 171 9.14 -15.00 0.21
CA LEU A 171 7.77 -14.59 0.57
C LEU A 171 6.96 -15.80 1.05
N GLU A 172 7.06 -16.95 0.36
CA GLU A 172 6.43 -18.19 0.79
C GLU A 172 6.96 -18.69 2.15
N ILE A 173 8.27 -18.56 2.41
CA ILE A 173 8.89 -18.93 3.69
C ILE A 173 8.45 -18.01 4.83
N SER A 174 8.39 -16.69 4.65
CA SER A 174 7.84 -15.77 5.68
C SER A 174 6.39 -16.12 6.01
N ILE A 175 5.63 -16.57 5.01
CA ILE A 175 4.23 -16.99 5.14
C ILE A 175 4.08 -18.44 5.68
N THR A 176 5.17 -19.22 5.78
CA THR A 176 5.13 -20.65 6.17
C THR A 176 5.95 -20.98 7.43
N LYS A 177 6.89 -20.13 7.85
CA LYS A 177 7.72 -20.31 9.06
C LYS A 177 7.03 -20.03 10.39
N GLN A 178 5.74 -19.65 10.41
CA GLN A 178 4.98 -19.41 11.64
C GLN A 178 4.12 -20.63 12.07
N LYS A 179 4.55 -21.85 11.74
CA LYS A 179 3.88 -23.09 12.18
C LYS A 179 4.57 -23.70 13.39
#